data_AF-A0A947BPA3-F1
#
_entry.id   AF-A0A947BPA3-F1
#
_cell.length_a   1.000
_cell.length_b   1.000
_cell.length_c   1.000
_cell.angle_alpha   90.00
_cell.angle_beta   90.00
_cell.angle_gamma   90.00
#
_symmetry.space_group_name_H-M   'P 1'
#
loop_
_entity.id
_entity.type
_entity.pdbx_description
1 polymer ?
#
loop_
_entity_poly.entity_id
_entity_poly.type
_entity_poly.pdbx_seq_one_letter_code
_entity_poly.pdbx_strand_id
1 'polypeptide(L)'
;SMNAWFPELYKILGIFIALIVTNCSIIGRAEAYASKNSMLPALLDGLSMGIGFLLVLVTLGGIREFIGQGTLFADLHLMFGEAAQSLYFSLGSDFQGALIAILPPGAFIGLGLLIAVKNLIDHRAASKAEKTSVVSAEPAPSQG
;
A
#
# COMPACT_ATOMS: atom_id res chain seq x y z
N SER A 1 -2.83 8.71 -29.73
CA SER A 1 -3.91 7.72 -29.98
C SER A 1 -5.06 7.80 -28.97
N MET A 2 -4.86 8.14 -27.68
CA MET A 2 -5.99 8.31 -26.71
C MET A 2 -6.73 9.66 -26.79
N ASN A 3 -6.03 10.76 -27.10
CA ASN A 3 -6.61 12.12 -27.20
C ASN A 3 -7.70 12.24 -28.30
N ALA A 4 -7.73 11.32 -29.26
CA ALA A 4 -8.67 11.33 -30.38
C ALA A 4 -10.00 10.61 -30.08
N TRP A 5 -10.03 9.69 -29.10
CA TRP A 5 -11.21 8.87 -28.79
C TRP A 5 -11.85 9.22 -27.43
N PHE A 6 -11.09 9.74 -26.46
CA PHE A 6 -11.60 10.11 -25.13
C PHE A 6 -10.91 11.38 -24.57
N PRO A 7 -11.20 12.57 -25.12
CA PRO A 7 -10.50 13.81 -24.78
C PRO A 7 -10.75 14.31 -23.35
N GLU A 8 -11.93 14.08 -22.78
CA GLU A 8 -12.25 14.45 -21.39
C GLU A 8 -11.51 13.55 -20.37
N LEU A 9 -11.41 12.25 -20.64
CA LEU A 9 -10.68 11.33 -19.78
C LEU A 9 -9.16 11.60 -19.80
N TYR A 10 -8.63 12.01 -20.96
CA TYR A 10 -7.22 12.39 -21.10
C TYR A 10 -6.87 13.64 -20.28
N LYS A 11 -7.77 14.63 -20.16
CA LYS A 11 -7.53 15.83 -19.33
C LYS A 11 -7.42 15.48 -17.83
N ILE A 12 -8.32 14.63 -17.33
CA ILE A 12 -8.30 14.19 -15.92
C ILE A 12 -7.08 13.29 -15.66
N LEU A 13 -6.80 12.36 -16.56
CA LEU A 13 -5.67 11.44 -16.43
C LEU A 13 -4.31 12.13 -16.63
N GLY A 14 -4.27 13.26 -17.36
CA GLY A 14 -3.04 14.01 -17.65
C GLY A 14 -2.30 14.47 -16.38
N ILE A 15 -3.03 14.90 -15.36
CA ILE A 15 -2.44 15.30 -14.07
C ILE A 15 -1.82 14.08 -13.38
N PHE A 16 -2.52 12.94 -13.38
CA PHE A 16 -2.01 11.72 -12.77
C PHE A 16 -0.79 11.15 -13.52
N ILE A 17 -0.75 11.23 -14.85
CA ILE A 17 0.43 10.83 -15.64
C ILE A 17 1.66 11.64 -15.24
N ALA A 18 1.52 12.97 -15.05
CA ALA A 18 2.62 13.81 -14.59
C ALA A 18 3.11 13.43 -13.18
N LEU A 19 2.20 13.07 -12.26
CA LEU A 19 2.55 12.62 -10.91
C LEU A 19 3.16 11.21 -10.87
N ILE A 20 2.79 10.34 -11.80
CA ILE A 20 3.39 9.00 -11.95
C ILE A 20 4.81 9.12 -12.46
N VAL A 21 5.04 9.92 -13.51
CA VAL A 21 6.37 10.08 -14.12
C VAL A 21 7.34 10.79 -13.18
N THR A 22 6.87 11.76 -12.39
CA THR A 22 7.71 12.47 -11.41
C THR A 22 7.85 11.74 -10.07
N ASN A 23 7.30 10.52 -9.94
CA ASN A 23 7.46 9.74 -8.73
C ASN A 23 8.93 9.29 -8.56
N CYS A 24 9.59 9.83 -7.53
CA CYS A 24 11.00 9.57 -7.25
C CYS A 24 11.29 8.08 -7.00
N SER A 25 10.32 7.36 -6.42
CA SER A 25 10.48 5.93 -6.13
C SER A 25 10.46 5.08 -7.40
N ILE A 26 9.70 5.48 -8.42
CA ILE A 26 9.64 4.79 -9.71
C ILE A 26 10.92 5.08 -10.51
N ILE A 27 11.30 6.35 -10.65
CA ILE A 27 12.55 6.73 -11.36
C ILE A 27 13.76 6.07 -10.68
N GLY A 28 13.86 6.14 -9.35
CA GLY A 28 14.99 5.57 -8.62
C GLY A 28 15.15 4.06 -8.82
N ARG A 29 14.05 3.29 -8.90
CA ARG A 29 14.11 1.86 -9.20
C ARG A 29 14.41 1.57 -10.67
N ALA A 30 13.86 2.37 -11.59
CA ALA A 30 14.18 2.26 -13.01
C ALA A 30 15.68 2.48 -13.27
N GLU A 31 16.27 3.50 -12.65
CA GLU A 31 17.69 3.79 -12.78
C GLU A 31 18.58 2.77 -12.05
N ALA A 32 18.20 2.32 -10.84
CA ALA A 32 19.03 1.41 -10.05
C ALA A 32 18.99 -0.05 -10.52
N TYR A 33 17.82 -0.53 -10.97
CA TYR A 33 17.58 -1.94 -11.28
C TYR A 33 17.30 -2.19 -12.77
N ALA A 34 16.34 -1.48 -13.36
CA ALA A 34 15.92 -1.75 -14.75
C ALA A 34 17.02 -1.41 -15.77
N SER A 35 17.86 -0.41 -15.51
CA SER A 35 18.95 -0.01 -16.41
C SER A 35 20.10 -1.04 -16.51
N LYS A 36 20.24 -1.93 -15.53
CA LYS A 36 21.38 -2.87 -15.41
C LYS A 36 21.01 -4.34 -15.53
N ASN A 37 19.71 -4.68 -15.59
CA ASN A 37 19.20 -6.05 -15.63
C ASN A 37 18.49 -6.36 -16.96
N SER A 38 18.32 -7.64 -17.26
CA SER A 38 17.56 -8.08 -18.42
C SER A 38 16.05 -7.82 -18.26
N MET A 39 15.31 -7.85 -19.37
CA MET A 39 13.90 -7.43 -19.42
C MET A 39 13.00 -8.19 -18.43
N LEU A 40 13.12 -9.51 -18.32
CA LEU A 40 12.27 -10.34 -17.46
C LEU A 40 12.41 -10.03 -15.96
N PRO A 41 13.62 -10.02 -15.36
CA PRO A 41 13.79 -9.64 -13.96
C PRO A 41 13.39 -8.18 -13.71
N ALA A 42 13.67 -7.27 -14.65
CA ALA A 42 13.24 -5.87 -14.53
C ALA A 42 11.70 -5.72 -14.53
N LEU A 43 10.98 -6.53 -15.31
CA LEU A 43 9.52 -6.54 -15.35
C LEU A 43 8.94 -7.02 -14.00
N LEU A 44 9.51 -8.08 -13.43
CA LEU A 44 9.09 -8.60 -12.12
C LEU A 44 9.36 -7.59 -11.01
N ASP A 45 10.49 -6.87 -11.06
CA ASP A 45 10.80 -5.79 -10.13
C ASP A 45 9.75 -4.67 -10.18
N GLY A 46 9.47 -4.16 -11.38
CA GLY A 46 8.46 -3.13 -11.60
C GLY A 46 7.06 -3.54 -11.15
N LEU A 47 6.67 -4.80 -11.43
CA LEU A 47 5.38 -5.34 -11.02
C LEU A 47 5.28 -5.44 -9.49
N SER A 48 6.31 -5.99 -8.84
CA SER A 48 6.32 -6.14 -7.38
C SER A 48 6.29 -4.78 -6.67
N MET A 49 7.03 -3.81 -7.19
CA MET A 49 7.05 -2.44 -6.69
C MET A 49 5.69 -1.76 -6.85
N GLY A 50 5.04 -1.91 -8.01
CA GLY A 50 3.72 -1.38 -8.28
C GLY A 50 2.65 -1.97 -7.37
N ILE A 51 2.64 -3.30 -7.20
CA ILE A 51 1.70 -4.00 -6.30
C ILE A 51 1.92 -3.56 -4.84
N GLY A 52 3.18 -3.47 -4.39
CA GLY A 52 3.50 -3.00 -3.05
C GLY A 52 3.01 -1.57 -2.80
N PHE A 53 3.24 -0.67 -3.75
CA PHE A 53 2.77 0.72 -3.65
C PHE A 53 1.24 0.80 -3.62
N LEU A 54 0.56 0.02 -4.46
CA LEU A 54 -0.90 -0.08 -4.46
C LEU A 54 -1.44 -0.58 -3.12
N LEU A 55 -0.87 -1.64 -2.55
CA LEU A 55 -1.31 -2.20 -1.26
C LEU A 55 -1.14 -1.19 -0.12
N VAL A 56 -0.04 -0.46 -0.09
CA VAL A 56 0.19 0.60 0.91
C VAL A 56 -0.85 1.71 0.77
N LEU A 57 -1.10 2.19 -0.45
CA LEU A 57 -2.07 3.26 -0.69
C LEU A 57 -3.51 2.83 -0.37
N VAL A 58 -3.91 1.60 -0.73
CA VAL A 58 -5.24 1.06 -0.41
C VAL A 58 -5.40 0.90 1.10
N THR A 59 -4.41 0.36 1.79
CA THR A 59 -4.46 0.18 3.25
C THR A 59 -4.51 1.53 3.96
N LEU A 60 -3.65 2.47 3.59
CA LEU A 60 -3.62 3.82 4.17
C LEU A 60 -4.92 4.59 3.85
N GLY A 61 -5.43 4.46 2.63
CA GLY A 61 -6.71 5.02 2.20
C GLY A 61 -7.88 4.49 3.03
N GLY A 62 -7.97 3.17 3.19
CA GLY A 62 -9.01 2.53 3.99
C GLY A 62 -8.94 2.92 5.47
N ILE A 63 -7.75 3.01 6.06
CA ILE A 63 -7.58 3.52 7.44
C ILE A 63 -8.04 4.98 7.54
N ARG A 64 -7.73 5.81 6.55
CA ARG A 64 -8.12 7.22 6.53
C ARG A 64 -9.63 7.41 6.35
N GLU A 65 -10.26 6.58 5.52
CA GLU A 65 -11.72 6.56 5.34
C GLU A 65 -12.40 6.13 6.65
N PHE A 66 -11.91 5.04 7.26
CA PHE A 66 -12.42 4.54 8.52
C PHE A 66 -12.32 5.56 9.67
N ILE A 67 -11.16 6.22 9.82
CA ILE A 67 -10.95 7.23 10.88
C ILE A 67 -11.65 8.56 10.55
N GLY A 68 -11.75 8.92 9.27
CA GLY A 68 -12.27 10.22 8.82
C GLY A 68 -13.78 10.26 8.66
N GLN A 69 -14.44 9.16 8.32
CA GLN A 69 -15.88 9.11 8.03
C GLN A 69 -16.62 8.04 8.87
N GLY A 70 -15.91 7.16 9.58
CA GLY A 70 -16.52 6.05 10.32
C GLY A 70 -17.11 4.95 9.42
N THR A 71 -16.81 5.01 8.12
CA THR A 71 -17.29 4.09 7.10
C THR A 71 -16.12 3.40 6.41
N LEU A 72 -16.37 2.20 5.90
CA LEU A 72 -15.44 1.48 5.04
C LEU A 72 -16.18 1.18 3.74
N PHE A 73 -15.63 1.65 2.61
CA PHE A 73 -16.15 1.47 1.25
C PHE A 73 -17.47 2.20 0.96
N ALA A 74 -17.69 3.37 1.56
CA ALA A 74 -18.96 4.11 1.42
C ALA A 74 -19.28 4.52 -0.03
N ASP A 75 -18.26 4.89 -0.80
CA ASP A 75 -18.40 5.39 -2.18
C ASP A 75 -18.10 4.35 -3.27
N LEU A 76 -17.85 3.09 -2.90
CA LEU A 76 -17.51 2.04 -3.87
C LEU A 76 -18.65 1.74 -4.86
N HIS A 77 -19.89 2.04 -4.46
CA HIS A 77 -21.10 1.94 -5.28
C HIS A 77 -21.06 2.84 -6.53
N LEU A 78 -20.35 3.99 -6.49
CA LEU A 78 -20.20 4.88 -7.65
C LEU A 78 -19.27 4.32 -8.73
N MET A 79 -18.32 3.44 -8.38
CA MET A 79 -17.41 2.80 -9.34
C MET A 79 -17.87 1.40 -9.78
N PHE A 80 -18.51 0.63 -8.90
CA PHE A 80 -18.88 -0.78 -9.16
C PHE A 80 -20.39 -1.03 -9.33
N GLY A 81 -21.23 0.01 -9.27
CA GLY A 81 -22.69 -0.10 -9.42
C GLY A 81 -23.38 -0.80 -8.24
N GLU A 82 -24.64 -1.22 -8.42
CA GLU A 82 -25.48 -1.87 -7.38
C GLU A 82 -24.85 -3.12 -6.75
N ALA A 83 -23.88 -3.76 -7.43
CA ALA A 83 -23.18 -4.94 -6.92
C ALA A 83 -22.30 -4.70 -5.68
N ALA A 84 -21.92 -3.44 -5.40
CA ALA A 84 -21.05 -3.10 -4.27
C ALA A 84 -21.80 -2.67 -2.98
N GLN A 85 -23.13 -2.66 -2.99
CA GLN A 85 -23.92 -2.27 -1.80
C GLN A 85 -23.75 -3.24 -0.62
N SER A 86 -23.32 -4.47 -0.87
CA SER A 86 -23.11 -5.50 0.17
C SER A 86 -21.83 -5.33 1.00
N LEU A 87 -20.91 -4.45 0.58
CA LEU A 87 -19.65 -4.16 1.28
C LEU A 87 -19.73 -2.84 2.07
N TYR A 88 -20.94 -2.33 2.34
CA TYR A 88 -21.12 -1.09 3.09
C TYR A 88 -21.05 -1.38 4.60
N PHE A 89 -19.92 -1.05 5.23
CA PHE A 89 -19.76 -1.10 6.68
C PHE A 89 -19.83 0.31 7.25
N SER A 90 -20.96 0.66 7.89
CA SER A 90 -21.20 1.98 8.48
C SER A 90 -21.34 1.86 10.00
N LEU A 91 -20.44 2.53 10.72
CA LEU A 91 -20.47 2.62 12.18
C LEU A 91 -21.08 3.98 12.59
N GLY A 92 -22.41 4.07 12.50
CA GLY A 92 -23.19 5.10 13.20
C GLY A 92 -23.20 6.50 12.56
N SER A 93 -24.38 7.10 12.52
CA SER A 93 -24.71 8.37 11.87
C SER A 93 -24.25 9.64 12.61
N ASP A 94 -23.30 9.54 13.55
CA ASP A 94 -22.92 10.64 14.46
C ASP A 94 -21.40 10.77 14.67
N PHE A 95 -20.61 10.50 13.62
CA PHE A 95 -19.19 10.83 13.63
C PHE A 95 -18.96 12.17 12.92
N GLN A 96 -18.68 13.22 13.71
CA GLN A 96 -18.01 14.41 13.21
C GLN A 96 -16.60 14.00 12.78
N GLY A 97 -16.48 13.70 11.49
CA GLY A 97 -15.26 13.18 10.89
C GLY A 97 -14.00 13.93 11.32
N ALA A 98 -12.94 13.18 11.61
CA ALA A 98 -11.66 13.77 11.96
C ALA A 98 -11.05 14.45 10.71
N LEU A 99 -11.31 15.73 10.50
CA LEU A 99 -10.80 16.54 9.38
C LEU A 99 -9.26 16.41 9.23
N ILE A 100 -8.57 16.18 10.34
CA ILE A 100 -7.12 15.93 10.40
C ILE A 100 -6.72 14.66 9.62
N ALA A 101 -7.55 13.61 9.62
CA ALA A 101 -7.26 12.35 8.93
C ALA A 101 -7.37 12.48 7.40
N ILE A 102 -8.18 13.41 6.92
CA ILE A 102 -8.39 13.70 5.49
C ILE A 102 -7.33 14.65 4.93
N LEU A 103 -6.78 15.55 5.75
CA LEU A 103 -5.73 16.48 5.34
C LEU A 103 -4.35 15.79 5.15
N PRO A 104 -3.41 16.37 4.37
CA PRO A 104 -2.05 15.85 4.20
C PRO A 104 -1.33 15.41 5.49
N PRO A 105 -1.39 16.14 6.63
CA PRO A 105 -0.80 15.69 7.90
C PRO A 105 -1.31 14.31 8.37
N GLY A 106 -2.59 13.99 8.16
CA GLY A 106 -3.16 12.68 8.52
C GLY A 106 -2.53 11.53 7.74
N ALA A 107 -2.19 11.75 6.46
CA ALA A 107 -1.51 10.76 5.64
C ALA A 107 -0.07 10.48 6.13
N PHE A 108 0.67 11.51 6.55
CA PHE A 108 2.02 11.33 7.11
C PHE A 108 2.02 10.59 8.44
N ILE A 109 1.09 10.92 9.34
CA ILE A 109 0.94 10.23 10.63
C ILE A 109 0.54 8.76 10.40
N GLY A 110 -0.43 8.52 9.52
CA GLY A 110 -0.87 7.17 9.18
C GLY A 110 0.25 6.32 8.56
N LEU A 111 1.02 6.89 7.63
CA LEU A 111 2.17 6.21 7.04
C LEU A 111 3.26 5.92 8.09
N GLY A 112 3.55 6.86 8.98
CA GLY A 112 4.50 6.67 10.08
C GLY A 112 4.08 5.54 11.02
N LEU A 113 2.79 5.45 11.36
CA LEU A 113 2.25 4.36 12.17
C LEU A 113 2.33 3.01 11.44
N LEU A 114 2.02 2.96 10.15
CA LEU A 114 2.16 1.74 9.34
C LEU A 114 3.62 1.24 9.31
N ILE A 115 4.57 2.15 9.15
CA ILE A 115 6.00 1.82 9.19
C ILE A 115 6.40 1.32 10.58
N ALA A 116 5.93 1.94 11.66
CA ALA A 116 6.19 1.51 13.02
C ALA A 116 5.65 0.09 13.29
N VAL A 117 4.43 -0.19 12.84
CA VAL A 117 3.81 -1.52 12.93
C VAL A 117 4.61 -2.54 12.12
N LYS A 118 4.96 -2.22 10.88
CA LYS A 118 5.78 -3.10 10.03
C LYS A 118 7.12 -3.40 10.69
N ASN A 119 7.79 -2.37 11.22
CA ASN A 119 9.06 -2.54 11.92
C ASN A 119 8.91 -3.46 13.15
N LEU A 120 7.84 -3.30 13.94
CA LEU A 120 7.56 -4.17 15.08
C LEU A 120 7.33 -5.64 14.65
N ILE A 121 6.62 -5.85 13.54
CA ILE A 121 6.41 -7.19 12.98
C ILE A 121 7.74 -7.79 12.49
N ASP A 122 8.53 -7.03 11.74
CA ASP A 122 9.81 -7.47 11.21
C ASP A 122 10.80 -7.80 12.35
N HIS A 123 10.84 -6.98 13.42
CA HIS A 123 11.62 -7.28 14.64
C HIS A 123 11.16 -8.56 15.34
N ARG A 124 9.85 -8.78 15.47
CA ARG A 124 9.30 -10.02 16.06
C ARG A 124 9.61 -11.25 15.20
N ALA A 125 9.54 -11.12 13.88
CA ALA A 125 9.88 -12.19 12.94
C ALA A 125 11.38 -12.54 12.99
N ALA A 126 12.25 -11.52 13.06
CA ALA A 126 13.69 -11.70 13.22
C ALA A 126 14.04 -12.41 14.54
N SER A 127 13.45 -11.98 15.67
CA SER A 127 13.65 -12.66 16.96
C SER A 127 13.11 -14.10 16.99
N LYS A 128 12.12 -14.42 16.16
CA LYS A 128 11.57 -15.79 16.04
C LYS A 128 12.45 -16.68 15.16
N ALA A 129 13.10 -16.11 14.14
CA ALA A 129 14.10 -16.79 13.32
C ALA A 129 15.36 -17.12 14.13
N GLU A 130 15.82 -16.19 14.98
CA GLU A 130 16.98 -16.38 15.87
C GLU A 130 16.73 -17.47 16.93
N LYS A 131 15.53 -17.53 17.51
CA LYS A 131 15.19 -18.61 18.47
C LYS A 131 15.12 -20.00 17.83
N THR A 132 14.91 -20.09 16.51
CA THR A 132 14.81 -21.38 15.80
C THR A 132 16.19 -21.94 15.45
N SER A 133 17.20 -21.10 15.22
CA SER A 133 18.57 -21.57 14.94
C SER A 133 19.31 -22.08 16.19
N VAL A 134 19.02 -21.51 17.37
CA VAL A 134 19.66 -21.92 18.63
C VAL A 134 19.13 -23.27 19.14
N VAL A 135 17.85 -23.59 18.91
CA VAL A 135 17.24 -24.87 19.32
C VAL A 135 17.75 -26.07 18.49
N SER A 136 18.26 -25.83 17.28
CA SER A 136 18.82 -26.89 16.43
C SER A 136 20.28 -27.26 16.74
N ALA A 137 20.92 -26.56 17.68
CA ALA A 137 22.34 -26.74 18.01
C ALA A 137 22.59 -27.44 19.37
N GLU A 138 21.56 -28.03 20.00
CA GLU A 138 21.74 -28.88 21.18
C GLU A 138 22.30 -30.25 20.73
N PRO A 139 23.51 -30.67 21.15
CA PRO A 139 24.03 -31.98 20.82
C PRO A 139 23.21 -33.03 21.58
N ALA A 140 22.84 -34.11 20.87
CA ALA A 140 22.19 -35.28 21.44
C ALA A 140 22.95 -35.77 22.71
N PRO A 141 22.24 -36.19 23.77
CA PRO A 141 22.88 -36.63 25.00
C PRO A 141 23.76 -37.85 24.71
N SER A 142 25.06 -37.71 24.94
CA SER A 142 26.02 -38.81 24.98
C SER A 142 25.62 -39.77 26.10
N GLN A 143 25.07 -40.92 25.72
CA GLN A 143 24.91 -42.05 26.63
C GLN A 143 26.30 -42.52 27.08
N GLY A 144 26.41 -42.81 28.37
CA GLY A 144 27.66 -43.20 29.05
C GLY A 144 28.16 -44.59 28.75
#